data_AF-A0A971MI77-F1
#
_entry.id   AF-A0A971MI77-F1
#
_cell.length_a   1.000
_cell.length_b   1.000
_cell.length_c   1.000
_cell.angle_alpha   90.00
_cell.angle_beta   90.00
_cell.angle_gamma   90.00
#
_symmetry.space_group_name_H-M   'P 1'
#
loop_
_entity.id
_entity.type
_entity.pdbx_description
1 polymer ?
#
loop_
_entity_poly.entity_id
_entity_poly.type
_entity_poly.pdbx_seq_one_letter_code
_entity_poly.pdbx_strand_id
1 'polypeptide(L)'
;PQEQTNLQYFSKTELEKLFEENAIDAIKNGAEKIFIYCNSLSAAIDYETIENNIGIPVITPLETYKKLPKEVRNVAIIAANGISAYRIDEIITRHNLDVNTISIGNLSIVESIEEGTSPEEILRLLNLDGMIEYFQGINDERYKIDSILLGCTHFPYLKEEIEKITDLNIIDPTEEMIKKLS
;
A
#
# COMPACT_ATOMS: atom_id res chain seq x y z
N PRO A 1 12.31 4.87 -6.91
CA PRO A 1 10.85 4.89 -7.22
C PRO A 1 10.43 4.72 -8.70
N GLN A 2 10.98 5.48 -9.66
CA GLN A 2 10.50 5.52 -11.05
C GLN A 2 10.62 4.18 -11.80
N GLU A 3 11.71 3.43 -11.57
CA GLU A 3 11.84 2.08 -12.14
C GLU A 3 10.75 1.11 -11.63
N GLN A 4 10.39 1.18 -10.35
CA GLN A 4 9.27 0.41 -9.80
C GLN A 4 7.92 0.84 -10.39
N THR A 5 7.73 2.13 -10.66
CA THR A 5 6.56 2.63 -11.39
C THR A 5 6.53 2.08 -12.82
N ASN A 6 7.67 2.06 -13.51
CA ASN A 6 7.78 1.54 -14.88
C ASN A 6 7.50 0.03 -14.94
N LEU A 7 7.93 -0.74 -13.94
CA LEU A 7 7.61 -2.17 -13.82
C LEU A 7 6.11 -2.44 -13.78
N GLN A 8 5.28 -1.51 -13.29
CA GLN A 8 3.83 -1.69 -13.22
C GLN A 8 3.14 -1.65 -14.60
N TYR A 9 3.86 -1.21 -15.64
CA TYR A 9 3.40 -1.20 -17.03
C TYR A 9 3.81 -2.44 -17.83
N PHE A 10 4.59 -3.36 -17.24
CA PHE A 10 4.86 -4.67 -17.84
C PHE A 10 3.59 -5.50 -17.88
N SER A 11 3.53 -6.48 -18.78
CA SER A 11 2.39 -7.41 -18.78
C SER A 11 2.41 -8.24 -17.49
N LYS A 12 1.21 -8.56 -16.98
CA LYS A 12 1.04 -9.37 -15.77
C LYS A 12 1.86 -10.67 -15.83
N THR A 13 1.82 -11.36 -16.96
CA THR A 13 2.54 -12.62 -17.18
C THR A 13 4.05 -12.49 -17.07
N GLU A 14 4.63 -11.38 -17.56
CA GLU A 14 6.08 -11.15 -17.46
C GLU A 14 6.51 -10.91 -16.01
N LEU A 15 5.72 -10.13 -15.26
CA LEU A 15 5.98 -9.88 -13.84
C LEU A 15 5.86 -11.14 -13.00
N GLU A 16 4.84 -11.95 -13.23
CA GLU A 16 4.64 -13.23 -12.55
C GLU A 16 5.82 -14.17 -12.78
N LYS A 17 6.25 -14.30 -14.04
CA LYS A 17 7.39 -15.15 -14.38
C LYS A 17 8.69 -14.69 -13.71
N LEU A 18 8.99 -13.39 -13.77
CA LEU A 18 10.17 -12.83 -13.12
C LEU A 18 10.14 -13.02 -11.60
N PHE A 19 8.96 -12.88 -10.99
CA PHE A 19 8.78 -13.11 -9.57
C PHE A 19 8.98 -14.58 -9.20
N GLU A 20 8.37 -15.51 -9.93
CA GLU A 20 8.53 -16.96 -9.71
C GLU A 20 10.00 -17.39 -9.82
N GLU A 21 10.73 -16.92 -10.84
CA GLU A 21 12.15 -17.22 -11.02
C GLU A 21 12.99 -16.78 -9.81
N ASN A 22 12.79 -15.54 -9.33
CA ASN A 22 13.48 -15.01 -8.17
C ASN A 22 13.08 -15.75 -6.87
N ALA A 23 11.81 -16.13 -6.72
CA ALA A 23 11.33 -16.88 -5.57
C ALA A 23 11.96 -18.28 -5.51
N ILE A 24 12.03 -18.98 -6.65
CA ILE A 24 12.67 -20.31 -6.75
C ILE A 24 14.15 -20.22 -6.37
N ASP A 25 14.86 -19.19 -6.81
CA ASP A 25 16.27 -19.01 -6.45
C ASP A 25 16.45 -18.66 -4.97
N ALA A 26 15.56 -17.87 -4.37
CA ALA A 26 15.57 -17.64 -2.92
C ALA A 26 15.33 -18.94 -2.12
N ILE A 27 14.42 -19.80 -2.58
CA ILE A 27 14.14 -21.12 -1.97
C ILE A 27 15.38 -22.01 -2.02
N LYS A 28 16.07 -22.07 -3.17
CA LYS A 28 17.34 -22.82 -3.27
C LYS A 28 18.41 -22.33 -2.29
N ASN A 29 18.36 -21.05 -1.92
CA ASN A 29 19.25 -20.44 -0.93
C ASN A 29 18.75 -20.58 0.51
N GLY A 30 17.68 -21.33 0.75
CA GLY A 30 17.17 -21.66 2.10
C GLY A 30 16.04 -20.77 2.59
N ALA A 31 15.36 -20.01 1.72
CA ALA A 31 14.18 -19.26 2.12
C ALA A 31 13.00 -20.20 2.50
N GLU A 32 12.41 -19.98 3.67
CA GLU A 32 11.23 -20.73 4.15
C GLU A 32 9.90 -19.99 3.89
N LYS A 33 9.98 -18.68 3.63
CA LYS A 33 8.85 -17.79 3.30
C LYS A 33 9.33 -16.75 2.29
N ILE A 34 8.45 -16.30 1.39
CA ILE A 34 8.70 -15.15 0.52
C ILE A 34 7.94 -13.95 1.05
N PHE A 35 8.59 -12.79 1.09
CA PHE A 35 8.01 -11.54 1.58
C PHE A 35 7.97 -10.51 0.45
N ILE A 36 6.78 -10.18 -0.04
CA ILE A 36 6.60 -9.15 -1.07
C ILE A 36 6.27 -7.84 -0.38
N TYR A 37 7.29 -7.02 -0.18
CA TYR A 37 7.11 -5.74 0.50
C TYR A 37 6.33 -4.74 -0.37
N CYS A 38 6.56 -4.73 -1.69
CA CYS A 38 5.98 -3.73 -2.57
C CYS A 38 4.47 -3.95 -2.81
N ASN A 39 3.64 -2.99 -2.39
CA ASN A 39 2.20 -2.94 -2.67
C ASN A 39 1.88 -3.08 -4.16
N SER A 40 2.61 -2.34 -4.99
CA SER A 40 2.39 -2.29 -6.42
C SER A 40 2.65 -3.63 -7.12
N LEU A 41 3.73 -4.31 -6.72
CA LEU A 41 4.10 -5.63 -7.23
C LEU A 41 3.10 -6.68 -6.72
N SER A 42 2.80 -6.65 -5.43
CA SER A 42 1.86 -7.59 -4.81
C SER A 42 0.50 -7.54 -5.52
N ALA A 43 0.01 -6.35 -5.86
CA ALA A 43 -1.25 -6.19 -6.58
C ALA A 43 -1.14 -6.41 -8.10
N ALA A 44 0.06 -6.58 -8.65
CA ALA A 44 0.28 -6.86 -10.08
C ALA A 44 0.18 -8.35 -10.41
N ILE A 45 0.46 -9.22 -9.44
CA ILE A 45 0.65 -10.65 -9.63
C ILE A 45 -0.43 -11.46 -8.91
N ASP A 46 -0.73 -12.66 -9.41
CA ASP A 46 -1.51 -13.64 -8.67
C ASP A 46 -0.62 -14.40 -7.67
N TYR A 47 -0.33 -13.75 -6.54
CA TYR A 47 0.54 -14.32 -5.52
C TYR A 47 -0.02 -15.62 -4.91
N GLU A 48 -1.33 -15.85 -4.93
CA GLU A 48 -1.95 -17.08 -4.40
C GLU A 48 -1.63 -18.26 -5.32
N THR A 49 -1.75 -18.08 -6.64
CA THR A 49 -1.31 -19.09 -7.60
C THR A 49 0.18 -19.35 -7.47
N ILE A 50 0.99 -18.30 -7.33
CA ILE A 50 2.45 -18.43 -7.18
C ILE A 50 2.82 -19.15 -5.88
N GLU A 51 2.19 -18.80 -4.75
CA GLU A 51 2.38 -19.47 -3.44
C GLU A 51 2.16 -20.98 -3.57
N ASN A 52 1.07 -21.38 -4.24
CA ASN A 52 0.78 -22.79 -4.50
C ASN A 52 1.85 -23.46 -5.38
N ASN A 53 2.36 -22.75 -6.39
CA ASN A 53 3.39 -23.27 -7.31
C ASN A 53 4.74 -23.48 -6.62
N ILE A 54 5.17 -22.54 -5.77
CA ILE A 54 6.49 -22.57 -5.11
C ILE A 54 6.49 -23.38 -3.81
N GLY A 55 5.31 -23.64 -3.22
CA GLY A 55 5.14 -24.53 -2.07
C GLY A 55 5.60 -23.96 -0.72
N ILE A 56 5.83 -22.65 -0.63
CA ILE A 56 6.13 -21.93 0.62
C ILE A 56 5.28 -20.66 0.74
N PRO A 57 4.96 -20.19 1.96
CA PRO A 57 4.10 -19.03 2.16
C PRO A 57 4.63 -17.74 1.51
N VAL A 58 3.73 -16.96 0.92
CA VAL A 58 4.00 -15.63 0.34
C VAL A 58 3.26 -14.57 1.15
N ILE A 59 4.02 -13.78 1.92
CA ILE A 59 3.47 -12.70 2.74
C ILE A 59 3.40 -11.43 1.91
N THR A 60 2.20 -10.86 1.80
CA THR A 60 1.94 -9.63 1.06
C THR A 60 1.14 -8.62 1.91
N PRO A 61 1.24 -7.31 1.62
CA PRO A 61 0.40 -6.29 2.25
C PRO A 61 -1.08 -6.43 1.88
N LEU A 62 -1.39 -7.18 0.82
CA LEU A 62 -2.75 -7.31 0.31
C LEU A 62 -3.71 -7.94 1.32
N GLU A 63 -3.21 -8.80 2.21
CA GLU A 63 -4.04 -9.39 3.25
C GLU A 63 -4.65 -8.33 4.17
N THR A 64 -3.95 -7.23 4.44
CA THR A 64 -4.48 -6.10 5.22
C THR A 64 -5.62 -5.43 4.47
N TYR A 65 -5.51 -5.27 3.15
CA TYR A 65 -6.54 -4.67 2.32
C TYR A 65 -7.77 -5.57 2.15
N LYS A 66 -7.57 -6.89 2.10
CA LYS A 66 -8.65 -7.89 2.01
C LYS A 66 -9.46 -7.98 3.31
N LYS A 67 -8.89 -7.62 4.45
CA LYS A 67 -9.49 -7.80 5.80
C LYS A 67 -9.36 -6.52 6.62
N LEU A 68 -9.99 -5.45 6.14
CA LEU A 68 -10.02 -4.20 6.89
C LEU A 68 -10.81 -4.37 8.20
N PRO A 69 -10.47 -3.61 9.25
CA PRO A 69 -11.27 -3.57 10.47
C PRO A 69 -12.72 -3.19 10.19
N LYS A 70 -13.68 -3.74 10.95
CA LYS A 70 -15.12 -3.60 10.68
C LYS A 70 -15.64 -2.18 10.87
N GLU A 71 -14.91 -1.37 11.63
CA GLU A 71 -15.15 0.03 11.90
C GLU A 71 -14.78 0.94 10.72
N VAL A 72 -13.93 0.47 9.79
CA VAL A 72 -13.55 1.23 8.60
C VAL A 72 -14.71 1.21 7.60
N ARG A 73 -15.17 2.39 7.21
CA ARG A 73 -16.28 2.60 6.26
C ARG A 73 -15.88 3.47 5.08
N ASN A 74 -15.05 4.47 5.29
CA ASN A 74 -14.62 5.40 4.26
C ASN A 74 -13.12 5.66 4.39
N VAL A 75 -12.34 5.18 3.42
CA VAL A 75 -10.88 5.19 3.49
C VAL A 75 -10.26 6.07 2.40
N ALA A 76 -9.35 6.96 2.80
CA ALA A 76 -8.47 7.66 1.87
C ALA A 76 -7.19 6.83 1.65
N ILE A 77 -6.98 6.34 0.43
CA ILE A 77 -5.80 5.57 0.04
C ILE A 77 -4.76 6.55 -0.52
N ILE A 78 -3.60 6.62 0.13
CA ILE A 78 -2.44 7.36 -0.39
C ILE A 78 -1.44 6.33 -0.89
N ALA A 79 -1.16 6.29 -2.19
CA ALA A 79 -0.23 5.34 -2.80
C ALA A 79 0.87 6.06 -3.60
N ALA A 80 1.88 5.30 -4.03
CA ALA A 80 3.02 5.84 -4.78
C ALA A 80 2.62 6.46 -6.13
N ASN A 81 1.58 5.93 -6.79
CA ASN A 81 1.08 6.45 -8.06
C ASN A 81 -0.39 6.02 -8.27
N GLY A 82 -1.00 6.50 -9.35
CA GLY A 82 -2.42 6.23 -9.63
C GLY A 82 -2.74 4.75 -9.91
N ILE A 83 -1.81 3.99 -10.50
CA ILE A 83 -1.99 2.55 -10.75
C ILE A 83 -2.00 1.79 -9.43
N SER A 84 -1.04 2.07 -8.54
CA SER A 84 -1.00 1.51 -7.20
C SER A 84 -2.28 1.83 -6.43
N ALA A 85 -2.74 3.08 -6.48
CA ALA A 85 -3.95 3.53 -5.80
C ALA A 85 -5.19 2.76 -6.31
N TYR A 86 -5.36 2.66 -7.63
CA TYR A 86 -6.43 1.88 -8.26
C TYR A 86 -6.40 0.41 -7.86
N ARG A 87 -5.23 -0.22 -7.85
CA ARG A 87 -5.11 -1.65 -7.51
C ARG A 87 -5.47 -1.94 -6.05
N ILE A 88 -5.07 -1.06 -5.13
CA ILE A 88 -5.44 -1.18 -3.71
C ILE A 88 -6.96 -1.02 -3.57
N ASP A 89 -7.53 0.00 -4.21
CA ASP A 89 -8.97 0.25 -4.27
C ASP A 89 -9.77 -0.95 -4.81
N GLU A 90 -9.32 -1.54 -5.92
CA GLU A 90 -9.93 -2.72 -6.52
C GLU A 90 -9.97 -3.90 -5.52
N ILE A 91 -8.87 -4.12 -4.79
CA ILE A 91 -8.79 -5.19 -3.79
C ILE A 91 -9.74 -4.93 -2.62
N ILE A 92 -9.76 -3.70 -2.10
CA ILE A 92 -10.64 -3.29 -1.00
C ILE A 92 -12.09 -3.48 -1.41
N THR A 93 -12.49 -2.95 -2.57
CA THR A 93 -13.86 -3.01 -3.09
C THR A 93 -14.33 -4.46 -3.31
N ARG A 94 -13.44 -5.35 -3.77
CA ARG A 94 -13.78 -6.78 -3.98
C ARG A 94 -14.04 -7.55 -2.69
N HIS A 95 -13.40 -7.17 -1.58
CA HIS A 95 -13.41 -7.96 -0.33
C HIS A 95 -14.21 -7.28 0.80
N ASN A 96 -14.42 -5.96 0.73
CA ASN A 96 -15.08 -5.16 1.75
C ASN A 96 -16.21 -4.35 1.09
N LEU A 97 -17.35 -5.00 0.83
CA LEU A 97 -18.45 -4.45 0.02
C LEU A 97 -19.07 -3.14 0.53
N ASP A 98 -18.89 -2.83 1.81
CA ASP A 98 -19.46 -1.64 2.47
C ASP A 98 -18.42 -0.54 2.74
N VAL A 99 -17.24 -0.62 2.10
CA VAL A 99 -16.17 0.37 2.25
C VAL A 99 -16.11 1.26 1.02
N ASN A 100 -16.24 2.58 1.21
CA ASN A 100 -15.98 3.57 0.17
C ASN A 100 -14.51 4.00 0.20
N THR A 101 -13.97 4.37 -0.96
CA THR A 101 -12.56 4.73 -1.12
C THR A 101 -12.41 6.11 -1.79
N ILE A 102 -11.36 6.83 -1.41
CA ILE A 102 -10.79 7.94 -2.19
C ILE A 102 -9.33 7.58 -2.46
N SER A 103 -8.97 7.45 -3.74
CA SER A 103 -7.68 6.89 -4.14
C SER A 103 -6.78 7.96 -4.74
N ILE A 104 -5.63 8.21 -4.11
CA ILE A 104 -4.64 9.20 -4.54
C ILE A 104 -3.29 8.52 -4.77
N GLY A 105 -2.72 8.78 -5.94
CA GLY A 105 -1.33 8.46 -6.25
C GLY A 105 -0.47 9.71 -6.19
N ASN A 106 0.58 9.71 -5.38
CA ASN A 106 1.50 10.84 -5.29
C ASN A 106 2.97 10.37 -5.23
N LEU A 107 3.63 10.41 -6.38
CA LEU A 107 5.02 9.95 -6.52
C LEU A 107 6.00 10.89 -5.84
N SER A 108 5.69 12.19 -5.79
CA SER A 108 6.57 13.20 -5.18
C SER A 108 6.82 12.92 -3.69
N ILE A 109 5.85 12.32 -2.99
CA ILE A 109 6.05 11.88 -1.59
C ILE A 109 7.16 10.85 -1.52
N VAL A 110 7.15 9.85 -2.41
CA VAL A 110 8.18 8.79 -2.42
C VAL A 110 9.55 9.37 -2.78
N GLU A 111 9.61 10.24 -3.78
CA GLU A 111 10.85 10.90 -4.21
C GLU A 111 11.45 11.73 -3.08
N SER A 112 10.66 12.55 -2.38
CA SER A 112 11.17 13.35 -1.26
C SER A 112 11.67 12.50 -0.09
N ILE A 113 11.06 11.34 0.17
CA ILE A 113 11.54 10.37 1.18
C ILE A 113 12.88 9.77 0.76
N GLU A 114 13.00 9.33 -0.50
CA GLU A 114 14.25 8.75 -1.02
C GLU A 114 15.40 9.78 -1.08
N GLU A 115 15.07 11.08 -1.25
CA GLU A 115 16.01 12.20 -1.17
C GLU A 115 16.44 12.55 0.27
N GLY A 116 15.81 11.92 1.29
CA GLY A 116 16.12 12.14 2.70
C GLY A 116 15.53 13.43 3.28
N THR A 117 14.49 13.99 2.65
CA THR A 117 13.75 15.14 3.20
C THR A 117 13.03 14.74 4.48
N SER A 118 13.04 15.59 5.51
CA SER A 118 12.37 15.27 6.79
C SER A 118 10.85 15.19 6.63
N PRO A 119 10.14 14.40 7.47
CA PRO A 119 8.69 14.26 7.38
C PRO A 119 7.95 15.61 7.44
N GLU A 120 8.33 16.50 8.36
CA GLU A 120 7.71 17.82 8.53
C GLU A 120 7.84 18.67 7.27
N GLU A 121 9.01 18.62 6.64
CA GLU A 121 9.29 19.38 5.42
C GLU A 121 8.55 18.78 4.22
N ILE A 122 8.39 17.45 4.15
CA ILE A 122 7.55 16.78 3.14
C ILE A 122 6.09 17.21 3.29
N LEU A 123 5.54 17.16 4.50
CA LEU A 123 4.17 17.59 4.78
C LEU A 123 3.94 19.03 4.31
N ARG A 124 4.88 19.94 4.64
CA ARG A 124 4.83 21.35 4.29
C ARG A 124 4.99 21.61 2.79
N LEU A 125 5.98 21.01 2.14
CA LEU A 125 6.30 21.25 0.72
C LEU A 125 5.24 20.65 -0.21
N LEU A 126 4.68 19.49 0.16
CA LEU A 126 3.67 18.79 -0.64
C LEU A 126 2.23 19.07 -0.20
N ASN A 127 2.03 19.96 0.77
CA ASN A 127 0.72 20.39 1.27
C ASN A 127 -0.16 19.20 1.71
N LEU A 128 0.43 18.27 2.47
CA LEU A 128 -0.26 17.08 2.95
C LEU A 128 -1.30 17.42 4.02
N ASP A 129 -1.06 18.47 4.80
CA ASP A 129 -2.05 19.08 5.70
C ASP A 129 -3.31 19.51 4.92
N GLY A 130 -3.16 20.24 3.82
CA GLY A 130 -4.31 20.62 3.00
C GLY A 130 -5.02 19.42 2.34
N MET A 131 -4.30 18.36 2.00
CA MET A 131 -4.91 17.11 1.51
C MET A 131 -5.73 16.42 2.62
N ILE A 132 -5.21 16.40 3.84
CA ILE A 132 -5.88 15.82 5.01
C ILE A 132 -7.09 16.68 5.41
N GLU A 133 -6.97 18.00 5.38
CA GLU A 133 -8.09 18.93 5.57
C GLU A 133 -9.19 18.71 4.54
N TYR A 134 -8.85 18.43 3.28
CA TYR A 134 -9.84 18.05 2.27
C TYR A 134 -10.60 16.78 2.66
N PHE A 135 -9.89 15.74 3.13
CA PHE A 135 -10.55 14.50 3.58
C PHE A 135 -11.47 14.74 4.78
N GLN A 136 -10.99 15.47 5.79
CA GLN A 136 -11.76 15.81 6.99
C GLN A 136 -12.91 16.78 6.71
N GLY A 137 -12.80 17.59 5.66
CA GLY A 137 -13.82 18.55 5.23
C GLY A 137 -15.03 17.93 4.54
N ILE A 138 -15.03 16.61 4.29
CA ILE A 138 -16.19 15.89 3.73
C ILE A 138 -17.27 15.77 4.80
N ASN A 139 -18.30 16.62 4.69
CA ASN A 139 -19.42 16.70 5.64
C ASN A 139 -20.62 15.81 5.29
N ASP A 140 -20.60 15.11 4.16
CA ASP A 140 -21.61 14.10 3.84
C ASP A 140 -21.31 12.83 4.65
N GLU A 141 -22.12 12.54 5.65
CA GLU A 141 -21.92 11.39 6.57
C GLU A 141 -21.81 10.04 5.84
N ARG A 142 -22.31 9.92 4.60
CA ARG A 142 -22.16 8.69 3.80
C ARG A 142 -20.74 8.48 3.28
N TYR A 143 -19.97 9.56 3.12
CA TYR A 143 -18.65 9.58 2.51
C TYR A 143 -17.56 10.13 3.43
N LYS A 144 -17.94 10.49 4.67
CA LYS A 144 -17.04 11.06 5.66
C LYS A 144 -15.90 10.10 5.95
N ILE A 145 -14.69 10.51 5.60
CA ILE A 145 -13.47 9.72 5.77
C ILE A 145 -13.25 9.44 7.26
N ASP A 146 -12.99 8.17 7.58
CA ASP A 146 -12.66 7.72 8.92
C ASP A 146 -11.21 7.24 9.04
N SER A 147 -10.60 6.86 7.91
CA SER A 147 -9.27 6.26 7.89
C SER A 147 -8.42 6.76 6.72
N ILE A 148 -7.11 6.85 6.95
CA ILE A 148 -6.09 7.03 5.91
C ILE A 148 -5.27 5.74 5.82
N LEU A 149 -5.13 5.21 4.61
CA LEU A 149 -4.35 4.01 4.33
C LEU A 149 -3.05 4.38 3.62
N LEU A 150 -1.93 3.98 4.24
CA LEU A 150 -0.58 4.18 3.73
C LEU A 150 -0.23 3.09 2.71
N GLY A 151 -0.60 3.31 1.45
CA GLY A 151 -0.50 2.38 0.33
C GLY A 151 0.89 2.27 -0.30
N CYS A 152 1.95 2.75 0.36
CA CYS A 152 3.33 2.58 -0.05
C CYS A 152 4.21 2.27 1.16
N THR A 153 5.15 1.36 0.99
CA THR A 153 6.12 0.97 2.03
C THR A 153 7.05 2.08 2.50
N HIS A 154 7.12 3.20 1.77
CA HIS A 154 7.87 4.39 2.20
C HIS A 154 7.07 5.24 3.19
N PHE A 155 5.74 5.20 3.11
CA PHE A 155 4.87 6.12 3.85
C PHE A 155 4.79 5.93 5.37
N PRO A 156 5.15 4.78 5.98
CA PRO A 156 5.32 4.71 7.43
C PRO A 156 6.29 5.76 7.98
N TYR A 157 7.23 6.24 7.15
CA TYR A 157 8.12 7.36 7.50
C TYR A 157 7.40 8.66 7.87
N LEU A 158 6.20 8.88 7.33
CA LEU A 158 5.39 10.08 7.57
C LEU A 158 4.33 9.88 8.65
N LYS A 159 4.15 8.66 9.16
CA LYS A 159 3.03 8.28 10.02
C LYS A 159 2.92 9.17 11.26
N GLU A 160 4.03 9.36 11.98
CA GLU A 160 4.04 10.16 13.21
C GLU A 160 3.64 11.62 12.97
N GLU A 161 4.10 12.23 11.87
CA GLU A 161 3.73 13.61 11.54
C GLU A 161 2.29 13.73 11.05
N ILE A 162 1.78 12.74 10.33
CA ILE A 162 0.37 12.70 9.93
C ILE A 162 -0.52 12.59 11.19
N GLU A 163 -0.18 11.72 12.14
CA GLU A 163 -0.92 11.55 13.40
C GLU A 163 -0.95 12.82 14.26
N LYS A 164 0.02 13.74 14.10
CA LYS A 164 0.02 15.03 14.81
C LYS A 164 -1.01 16.02 14.27
N ILE A 165 -1.48 15.84 13.03
CA ILE A 165 -2.34 16.80 12.33
C ILE A 165 -3.76 16.26 12.06
N THR A 166 -4.06 15.01 12.42
CA THR A 166 -5.39 14.43 12.23
C THR A 166 -5.75 13.39 13.29
N ASP A 167 -7.04 13.29 13.58
CA ASP A 167 -7.61 12.22 14.42
C ASP A 167 -8.11 11.02 13.57
N LEU A 168 -7.93 11.06 12.24
CA LEU A 168 -8.28 9.95 11.36
C LEU A 168 -7.44 8.72 11.68
N ASN A 169 -8.05 7.54 11.60
CA ASN A 169 -7.34 6.28 11.85
C ASN A 169 -6.30 6.00 10.75
N ILE A 170 -5.05 5.77 11.13
CA ILE A 170 -3.96 5.49 10.17
C ILE A 170 -3.75 3.99 10.04
N ILE A 171 -3.99 3.46 8.83
CA ILE A 171 -3.81 2.06 8.47
C ILE A 171 -2.44 1.89 7.80
N ASP A 172 -1.51 1.25 8.51
CA ASP A 172 -0.19 0.85 7.98
C ASP A 172 -0.12 -0.69 7.79
N PRO A 173 -0.11 -1.18 6.54
CA PRO A 173 0.02 -2.61 6.24
C PRO A 173 1.35 -3.22 6.72
N THR A 174 2.40 -2.41 6.85
CA THR A 174 3.75 -2.87 7.20
C THR A 174 3.79 -3.50 8.59
N GLU A 175 3.09 -2.90 9.56
CA GLU A 175 3.05 -3.42 10.94
C GLU A 175 2.47 -4.83 11.00
N GLU A 176 1.38 -5.09 10.28
CA GLU A 176 0.74 -6.40 10.21
C GLU A 176 1.59 -7.43 9.47
N MET A 177 2.30 -6.99 8.42
CA MET A 177 3.22 -7.84 7.67
C MET A 177 4.40 -8.32 8.53
N ILE A 178 4.99 -7.44 9.35
CA ILE A 178 6.12 -7.79 10.23
C ILE A 178 5.68 -8.84 11.26
N LYS A 179 4.47 -8.74 11.82
CA LYS A 179 3.93 -9.74 12.77
C LYS A 179 3.80 -11.15 12.16
N LYS A 180 3.68 -11.27 10.84
CA LYS A 180 3.56 -12.57 10.13
C LYS A 180 4.91 -13.22 9.81
N LEU A 181 6.01 -12.47 9.95
CA LEU A 181 7.36 -12.98 9.73
C LEU A 181 7.85 -13.82 10.92
N SER A 182 7.57 -13.37 12.15
CA SER A 182 7.79 -14.11 13.41
C SER A 182 6.96 -15.38 13.53
#